data_AF-A0A0D5C608-F1
#
_entry.id   AF-A0A0D5C608-F1
#
_cell.length_a   1.000
_cell.length_b   1.000
_cell.length_c   1.000
_cell.angle_alpha   90.00
_cell.angle_beta   90.00
_cell.angle_gamma   90.00
#
_symmetry.space_group_name_H-M   'P 1'
#
loop_
_entity.id
_entity.type
_entity.pdbx_description
1 polymer ?
#
loop_
_entity_poly.entity_id
_entity_poly.type
_entity_poly.pdbx_seq_one_letter_code
_entity_poly.pdbx_strand_id
1 'polypeptide(L)'
;MKVGWARRRWWEFRQGHSVYLIFVLTFINFILISYRLLIERVSIFKEMVPELWIFAFMFILIYVPTAVLVGYWHRKTQLRVETTLVHQQNPILAKMIRTLLDVQTGTATKDEIEEFRKMLSKIEKKMDN
;
A
#
# COMPACT_ATOMS: atom_id res chain seq x y z
N MET A 1 -9.48 -21.42 7.63
CA MET A 1 -10.34 -20.31 8.13
C MET A 1 -11.63 -20.14 7.34
N LYS A 2 -12.79 -20.60 7.85
CA LYS A 2 -14.08 -20.03 7.41
C LYS A 2 -14.22 -18.65 8.07
N VAL A 3 -13.52 -17.65 7.53
CA VAL A 3 -13.63 -16.25 7.98
C VAL A 3 -15.12 -15.90 8.06
N GLY A 4 -15.60 -15.51 9.25
CA GLY A 4 -17.03 -15.23 9.45
C GLY A 4 -17.54 -14.24 8.39
N TRP A 5 -18.74 -14.47 7.86
CA TRP A 5 -19.30 -13.67 6.77
C TRP A 5 -19.21 -12.16 7.05
N ALA A 6 -19.59 -11.74 8.27
CA ALA A 6 -19.50 -10.35 8.70
C ALA A 6 -18.06 -9.80 8.71
N ARG A 7 -17.07 -10.60 9.13
CA ARG A 7 -15.66 -10.18 9.14
C ARG A 7 -15.13 -9.99 7.72
N ARG A 8 -15.54 -10.84 6.77
CA ARG A 8 -15.21 -10.67 5.34
C ARG A 8 -15.82 -9.40 4.78
N ARG A 9 -17.14 -9.20 4.98
CA ARG A 9 -17.83 -7.99 4.53
C ARG A 9 -17.24 -6.72 5.15
N TRP A 10 -16.86 -6.75 6.43
CA TRP A 10 -16.20 -5.62 7.07
C TRP A 10 -14.83 -5.31 6.49
N TRP A 11 -14.02 -6.35 6.21
CA TRP A 11 -12.74 -6.15 5.54
C TRP A 11 -12.92 -5.57 4.14
N GLU A 12 -13.83 -6.12 3.33
CA GLU A 12 -14.15 -5.63 1.99
C GLU A 12 -14.68 -4.20 2.01
N PHE A 13 -15.56 -3.86 2.97
CA PHE A 13 -16.03 -2.50 3.17
C PHE A 13 -14.87 -1.54 3.44
N ARG A 14 -13.97 -1.89 4.37
CA ARG A 14 -12.81 -1.04 4.67
C ARG A 14 -11.86 -0.91 3.49
N GLN A 15 -11.63 -1.97 2.73
CA GLN A 15 -10.83 -1.90 1.51
C GLN A 15 -11.52 -1.01 0.47
N GLY A 16 -12.81 -1.22 0.21
CA GLY A 16 -13.61 -0.43 -0.71
C GLY A 16 -13.61 1.05 -0.37
N HIS A 17 -13.86 1.35 0.91
CA HIS A 17 -13.89 2.71 1.43
C HIS A 17 -12.50 3.37 1.39
N SER A 18 -11.47 2.73 1.95
CA SER A 18 -10.17 3.37 2.14
C SER A 18 -9.38 3.50 0.85
N VAL A 19 -9.55 2.56 -0.09
CA VAL A 19 -8.77 2.56 -1.34
C VAL A 19 -9.49 3.35 -2.43
N TYR A 20 -10.80 3.19 -2.60
CA TYR A 20 -11.51 3.75 -3.75
C TYR A 20 -12.37 4.96 -3.40
N LEU A 21 -13.21 4.87 -2.35
CA LEU A 21 -14.13 5.95 -2.01
C LEU A 21 -13.40 7.17 -1.46
N ILE A 22 -12.47 6.97 -0.51
CA ILE A 22 -11.65 8.06 0.04
C ILE A 22 -10.82 8.69 -1.07
N PHE A 23 -10.24 7.91 -1.97
CA PHE A 23 -9.44 8.45 -3.08
C PHE A 23 -10.21 9.50 -3.88
N VAL A 24 -11.43 9.18 -4.33
CA VAL A 24 -12.28 10.14 -5.06
C VAL A 24 -12.68 11.32 -4.17
N LEU A 25 -13.09 11.05 -2.94
CA LEU A 25 -13.51 12.08 -1.99
C LEU A 25 -12.39 13.09 -1.70
N THR A 26 -11.14 12.63 -1.58
CA THR A 26 -9.97 13.48 -1.36
C THR A 26 -9.75 14.43 -2.54
N PHE A 27 -9.92 13.97 -3.79
CA PHE A 27 -9.84 14.87 -4.95
C PHE A 27 -10.94 15.91 -4.97
N ILE A 28 -12.18 15.49 -4.75
CA ILE A 28 -13.33 16.41 -4.72
C ILE A 28 -13.10 17.48 -3.64
N ASN A 29 -12.73 17.06 -2.42
CA ASN A 29 -12.47 17.98 -1.33
C ASN A 29 -11.29 18.90 -1.62
N PHE A 30 -10.19 18.36 -2.16
CA PHE A 30 -9.03 19.18 -2.50
C PHE A 30 -9.38 20.23 -3.56
N ILE A 31 -10.09 19.85 -4.61
CA ILE A 31 -10.53 20.76 -5.68
C ILE A 31 -11.44 21.85 -5.09
N LEU A 32 -12.48 21.47 -4.32
CA LEU A 32 -13.43 22.42 -3.75
C LEU A 32 -12.78 23.39 -2.76
N ILE A 33 -11.96 22.88 -1.83
CA ILE A 33 -11.31 23.70 -0.81
C ILE A 33 -10.27 24.61 -1.45
N SER A 34 -9.41 24.07 -2.32
CA SER A 34 -8.39 24.87 -3.01
C SER A 34 -9.02 25.95 -3.85
N TYR A 35 -10.09 25.64 -4.58
CA TYR A 35 -10.76 26.63 -5.40
C TYR A 35 -11.36 27.76 -4.55
N ARG A 36 -12.16 27.41 -3.53
CA ARG A 36 -12.86 28.41 -2.70
C ARG A 36 -11.94 29.23 -1.81
N LEU A 37 -10.85 28.65 -1.32
CA LEU A 37 -9.96 29.32 -0.37
C LEU A 37 -8.76 29.99 -1.04
N LEU A 38 -8.30 29.49 -2.19
CA LEU A 38 -7.14 30.04 -2.90
C LEU A 38 -7.56 30.77 -4.18
N ILE A 39 -8.21 30.08 -5.12
CA ILE A 39 -8.47 30.61 -6.45
C ILE A 39 -9.46 31.78 -6.41
N GLU A 40 -10.60 31.63 -5.73
CA GLU A 40 -11.61 32.69 -5.63
C GLU A 40 -11.15 33.91 -4.82
N ARG A 41 -10.20 33.73 -3.89
CA ARG A 41 -9.76 34.79 -2.97
C ARG A 41 -8.60 35.62 -3.50
N VAL A 42 -7.80 35.07 -4.41
CA VAL A 42 -6.65 35.77 -4.99
C VAL A 42 -7.03 36.27 -6.38
N SER A 43 -7.09 37.60 -6.56
CA SER A 43 -7.58 38.23 -7.80
C SER A 43 -6.90 37.70 -9.06
N ILE A 44 -5.58 37.55 -9.04
CA ILE A 44 -4.79 37.02 -10.18
C ILE A 44 -5.26 35.62 -10.58
N PHE A 45 -5.48 34.72 -9.61
CA PHE A 45 -5.90 33.35 -9.91
C PHE A 45 -7.36 33.29 -10.36
N LYS A 46 -8.23 34.10 -9.76
CA LYS A 46 -9.63 34.20 -10.16
C LYS A 46 -9.79 34.71 -11.60
N GLU A 47 -8.98 35.68 -12.01
CA GLU A 47 -8.98 36.19 -13.39
C GLU A 47 -8.54 35.13 -14.40
N MET A 48 -7.57 34.29 -14.04
CA MET A 48 -7.10 33.20 -14.92
C MET A 48 -8.06 32.02 -14.99
N VAL A 49 -8.65 31.62 -13.86
CA VAL A 49 -9.55 30.44 -13.77
C VAL A 49 -10.79 30.79 -12.92
N PRO A 50 -11.77 31.50 -13.51
CA PRO A 50 -12.93 32.02 -12.78
C PRO A 50 -14.01 30.97 -12.51
N GLU A 51 -13.91 29.79 -13.11
CA GLU A 51 -14.91 28.73 -13.01
C GLU A 51 -14.33 27.47 -12.38
N LEU A 52 -15.05 26.92 -11.39
CA LEU A 52 -14.65 25.72 -10.64
C LEU A 52 -14.39 24.52 -11.56
N TRP A 53 -15.25 24.33 -12.56
CA TRP A 53 -15.14 23.17 -13.46
C TRP A 53 -13.89 23.25 -14.35
N ILE A 54 -13.46 24.46 -14.75
CA ILE A 54 -12.23 24.69 -15.51
C ILE A 54 -11.02 24.36 -14.63
N PHE A 55 -11.03 24.83 -13.37
CA PHE A 55 -9.99 24.48 -12.41
C PHE A 55 -9.90 22.97 -12.17
N ALA A 56 -11.04 22.30 -11.97
CA ALA A 56 -11.10 20.86 -11.78
C ALA A 56 -10.51 20.09 -12.97
N PHE A 57 -10.87 20.50 -14.19
CA PHE A 57 -10.35 19.87 -15.41
C PHE A 57 -8.84 20.07 -15.57
N MET A 58 -8.35 21.31 -15.41
CA MET A 58 -6.92 21.61 -15.42
C MET A 58 -6.16 20.82 -14.35
N PHE A 59 -6.71 20.78 -13.13
CA PHE A 59 -6.11 20.03 -12.03
C PHE A 59 -5.97 18.56 -12.38
N ILE A 60 -7.01 17.90 -12.89
CA ILE A 60 -6.95 16.48 -13.28
C ILE A 60 -5.92 16.27 -14.39
N LEU A 61 -5.92 17.12 -15.41
CA LEU A 61 -5.04 17.02 -16.57
C LEU A 61 -3.56 17.15 -16.19
N ILE A 62 -3.23 17.98 -15.19
CA ILE A 62 -1.85 18.16 -14.73
C ILE A 62 -1.47 17.15 -13.65
N TYR A 63 -2.36 16.95 -12.67
CA TYR A 63 -2.10 16.12 -11.50
C TYR A 63 -1.93 14.66 -11.87
N VAL A 64 -2.80 14.10 -12.72
CA VAL A 64 -2.77 12.67 -13.05
C VAL A 64 -1.45 12.28 -13.74
N PRO A 65 -0.99 12.97 -14.81
CA PRO A 65 0.32 12.70 -15.39
C PRO A 65 1.47 12.89 -14.40
N THR A 66 1.43 13.95 -13.59
CA THR A 66 2.47 14.21 -12.58
C THR A 66 2.55 13.06 -11.57
N ALA A 67 1.40 12.60 -11.06
CA ALA A 67 1.34 11.47 -10.14
C ALA A 67 1.84 10.17 -10.78
N VAL A 68 1.54 9.94 -12.06
CA VAL A 68 2.06 8.78 -12.82
C VAL A 68 3.59 8.87 -12.95
N LEU A 69 4.14 10.04 -13.26
CA LEU A 69 5.60 10.25 -13.37
C LEU A 69 6.31 10.03 -12.02
N VAL A 70 5.78 10.58 -10.94
CA VAL A 70 6.31 10.38 -9.59
C VAL A 70 6.23 8.91 -9.19
N GLY A 71 5.09 8.24 -9.46
CA GLY A 71 4.92 6.82 -9.20
C GLY A 71 5.89 5.95 -10.01
N TYR A 72 6.11 6.28 -11.28
CA TYR A 72 7.11 5.61 -12.12
C TYR A 72 8.53 5.77 -11.57
N TRP A 73 8.90 7.00 -11.19
CA TRP A 73 10.19 7.30 -10.57
C TRP A 73 10.37 6.51 -9.26
N HIS A 74 9.36 6.50 -8.40
CA HIS A 74 9.37 5.77 -7.14
C HIS A 74 9.55 4.26 -7.38
N ARG A 75 8.80 3.67 -8.32
CA ARG A 75 8.95 2.25 -8.70
C ARG A 75 10.36 1.91 -9.15
N LYS A 76 11.03 2.80 -9.89
CA LYS A 76 12.38 2.57 -10.43
C LYS A 76 13.49 2.80 -9.41
N THR A 77 13.28 3.68 -8.43
CA THR A 77 14.35 4.11 -7.51
C THR A 77 14.15 3.61 -6.09
N GLN A 78 13.01 3.94 -5.47
CA GLN A 78 12.77 3.73 -4.03
C GLN A 78 12.22 2.35 -3.72
N LEU A 79 11.37 1.78 -4.59
CA LEU A 79 10.69 0.52 -4.30
C LEU A 79 11.66 -0.63 -3.97
N ARG A 80 12.82 -0.67 -4.64
CA ARG A 80 13.88 -1.66 -4.34
C ARG A 80 14.43 -1.46 -2.94
N VAL A 81 14.72 -0.23 -2.55
CA VAL A 81 15.29 0.11 -1.24
C VAL A 81 14.31 -0.28 -0.13
N GLU A 82 13.03 0.10 -0.26
CA GLU A 82 12.00 -0.24 0.71
C GLU A 82 11.82 -1.74 0.85
N THR A 83 11.72 -2.45 -0.27
CA THR A 83 11.56 -3.90 -0.29
C THR A 83 12.77 -4.59 0.36
N THR A 84 13.99 -4.15 0.05
CA THR A 84 15.20 -4.66 0.70
C THR A 84 15.20 -4.41 2.20
N LEU A 85 14.85 -3.21 2.65
CA LEU A 85 14.78 -2.88 4.08
C LEU A 85 13.75 -3.74 4.81
N VAL A 86 12.55 -3.88 4.25
CA VAL A 86 11.47 -4.72 4.85
C VAL A 86 11.91 -6.18 4.94
N HIS A 87 12.58 -6.72 3.92
CA HIS A 87 13.07 -8.10 3.96
C HIS A 87 14.24 -8.28 4.94
N GLN A 88 15.19 -7.34 5.00
CA GLN A 88 16.30 -7.36 5.95
C GLN A 88 15.82 -7.27 7.41
N GLN A 89 14.75 -6.52 7.65
CA GLN A 89 14.15 -6.36 8.97
C GLN A 89 13.24 -7.51 9.39
N ASN A 90 12.98 -8.50 8.53
CA ASN A 90 12.08 -9.60 8.83
C ASN A 90 12.84 -10.81 9.42
N PRO A 91 12.91 -10.96 10.77
CA PRO A 91 13.68 -12.04 11.39
C PRO A 91 13.07 -13.43 11.12
N ILE A 92 11.75 -13.52 10.90
CA ILE A 92 11.08 -14.78 10.62
C ILE A 92 11.48 -15.28 9.23
N LEU A 93 11.44 -14.38 8.23
CA LEU A 93 11.87 -14.70 6.87
C LEU A 93 13.36 -15.11 6.84
N ALA A 94 14.21 -14.40 7.58
CA ALA A 94 15.62 -14.74 7.71
C ALA A 94 15.83 -16.13 8.34
N LYS A 95 15.13 -16.44 9.44
CA LYS A 95 15.18 -17.78 10.09
C LYS A 95 14.73 -18.87 9.12
N MET A 96 13.64 -18.65 8.37
CA MET A 96 13.13 -19.59 7.39
C MET A 96 14.14 -19.89 6.27
N ILE A 97 14.71 -18.85 5.65
CA ILE A 97 15.67 -19.02 4.56
C ILE A 97 16.96 -19.69 5.06
N ARG A 98 17.46 -19.28 6.24
CA ARG A 98 18.65 -19.90 6.86
C ARG A 98 18.44 -21.39 7.08
N THR A 99 17.35 -21.78 7.72
CA THR A 99 17.09 -23.18 8.04
C THR A 99 16.87 -24.03 6.77
N LEU A 100 16.26 -23.47 5.72
CA LEU A 100 16.16 -24.15 4.42
C LEU A 100 17.54 -24.41 3.80
N LEU A 101 18.44 -23.42 3.86
CA LEU A 101 19.83 -23.56 3.42
C LEU A 101 20.55 -24.65 4.21
N ASP A 102 20.48 -24.61 5.54
CA ASP A 102 21.15 -25.58 6.43
C ASP A 102 20.68 -27.02 6.16
N VAL A 103 19.40 -27.21 5.84
CA VAL A 103 18.82 -28.51 5.45
C VAL A 103 19.39 -29.00 4.12
N GLN A 104 19.51 -28.11 3.13
CA GLN A 104 20.04 -28.45 1.82
C GLN A 104 21.55 -28.77 1.84
N THR A 105 22.31 -28.07 2.68
CA THR A 105 23.76 -28.28 2.85
C THR A 105 24.10 -29.44 3.79
N GLY A 106 23.09 -30.07 4.42
CA GLY A 106 23.29 -31.17 5.37
C GLY A 106 23.94 -30.75 6.69
N THR A 107 23.98 -29.45 6.98
CA THR A 107 24.53 -28.88 8.21
C THR A 107 23.47 -28.72 9.31
N ALA A 108 22.18 -28.79 8.95
CA ALA A 108 21.08 -28.73 9.90
C ALA A 108 21.06 -29.95 10.82
N THR A 109 20.92 -29.68 12.12
CA THR A 109 20.69 -30.73 13.11
C THR A 109 19.27 -31.27 13.02
N LYS A 110 19.05 -32.53 13.43
CA LYS A 110 17.71 -33.13 13.45
C LYS A 110 16.74 -32.32 14.32
N ASP A 111 17.22 -31.75 15.42
CA ASP A 111 16.42 -30.96 16.35
C ASP A 111 15.98 -29.61 15.75
N GLU A 112 16.86 -28.93 15.00
CA GLU A 112 16.48 -27.69 14.28
C GLU A 112 15.43 -27.95 13.20
N ILE A 113 15.51 -29.09 12.49
CA ILE A 113 14.51 -29.48 11.49
C ILE A 113 13.17 -29.75 12.16
N GLU A 114 13.18 -30.45 13.29
CA GLU A 114 11.99 -30.74 14.09
C GLU A 114 11.33 -29.46 14.62
N GLU A 115 12.12 -28.51 15.15
CA GLU A 115 11.63 -27.21 15.62
C GLU A 115 11.04 -26.39 14.47
N PHE A 116 11.74 -26.33 13.33
CA PHE A 116 11.28 -25.62 12.15
C PHE A 116 9.97 -26.20 11.61
N ARG A 117 9.87 -27.53 11.52
CA ARG A 117 8.63 -28.22 11.13
C ARG A 117 7.49 -27.91 12.10
N LYS A 118 7.74 -27.93 13.41
CA LYS A 118 6.73 -27.54 14.42
C LYS A 118 6.27 -26.10 14.25
N MET A 119 7.21 -25.18 13.97
CA MET A 119 6.88 -23.77 13.68
C MET A 119 5.97 -23.65 12.46
N LEU A 120 6.31 -24.32 11.35
CA LEU A 120 5.50 -24.33 10.13
C LEU A 120 4.13 -24.95 10.36
N SER A 121 4.04 -26.12 10.99
CA SER A 121 2.76 -26.77 11.29
C SER A 121 1.89 -25.91 12.22
N LYS A 122 2.48 -25.10 13.11
CA LYS A 122 1.73 -24.14 13.94
C LYS A 122 1.16 -22.99 13.11
N ILE A 123 1.87 -22.55 12.08
CA ILE A 123 1.39 -21.53 11.13
C ILE A 123 0.27 -22.12 10.27
N GLU A 124 0.45 -23.31 9.71
CA GLU A 124 -0.56 -24.02 8.90
C GLU A 124 -1.86 -24.25 9.69
N LYS A 125 -1.75 -24.80 10.91
CA LYS A 125 -2.92 -25.00 11.79
C LYS A 125 -3.67 -23.70 12.12
N LYS A 126 -2.97 -22.57 12.16
CA LYS A 126 -3.60 -21.24 12.33
C LYS A 126 -4.24 -20.72 11.04
N MET A 127 -3.82 -21.18 9.86
CA MET A 127 -4.46 -20.85 8.59
C MET A 127 -5.74 -21.67 8.37
N ASP A 128 -5.77 -22.91 8.85
CA ASP A 128 -6.91 -23.82 8.70
C ASP A 128 -8.07 -23.53 9.68
N ASN A 129 -7.77 -23.04 10.89
CA ASN A 129 -8.76 -22.59 11.89
C ASN A 129 -9.26 -21.17 11.63
#